data_AF-I0WLD2-F1
#
_entry.id   AF-I0WLD2-F1
#
_cell.length_a   1.000
_cell.length_b   1.000
_cell.length_c   1.000
_cell.angle_alpha   90.00
_cell.angle_beta   90.00
_cell.angle_gamma   90.00
#
_symmetry.space_group_name_H-M   'P 1'
#
loop_
_entity.id
_entity.type
_entity.pdbx_description
1 polymer ?
#
loop_
_entity_poly.entity_id
_entity_poly.type
_entity_poly.pdbx_seq_one_letter_code
_entity_poly.pdbx_strand_id
1 'polypeptide(L)'
;MAITPDTKNWTWVLDRACPDCGFDSAATRYEDIPALVRVNVEAWSPVLTRPDVTVRPDEQTWSALEYAAHVRDVFRIFDVRLRRMLDETDPLFPNWDQDETAVAERYNEEDPAVVDAELRAAGAAVADDFEAVAPEFRAAERRRVVHGVAGQVFRPRSDPSPPRRVGVTVSDSRTRFGRTCSNSDRLCLSSHQQMRRHE
;
A
#
# COMPACT_ATOMS: atom_id res chain seq x y z
N MET A 1 -2.83 19.93 -17.03
CA MET A 1 -3.59 18.79 -17.60
C MET A 1 -3.59 17.68 -16.56
N ALA A 2 -4.72 17.02 -16.31
CA ALA A 2 -4.87 16.06 -15.22
C ALA A 2 -4.32 14.68 -15.60
N ILE A 3 -3.78 13.96 -14.62
CA ILE A 3 -3.38 12.56 -14.77
C ILE A 3 -4.65 11.72 -14.95
N THR A 4 -4.61 10.75 -15.87
CA THR A 4 -5.74 9.84 -16.05
C THR A 4 -5.96 9.05 -14.76
N PRO A 5 -7.18 9.09 -14.18
CA PRO A 5 -7.48 8.35 -12.96
C PRO A 5 -7.23 6.87 -13.13
N ASP A 6 -6.72 6.27 -12.07
CA ASP A 6 -6.36 4.88 -12.05
C ASP A 6 -7.58 3.95 -12.03
N THR A 7 -7.62 3.00 -12.98
CA THR A 7 -8.72 2.05 -13.19
C THR A 7 -8.32 0.60 -12.89
N LYS A 8 -7.12 0.37 -12.34
CA LYS A 8 -6.56 -0.98 -12.15
C LYS A 8 -7.25 -1.72 -11.02
N ASN A 9 -7.40 -3.04 -11.19
CA ASN A 9 -7.81 -3.92 -10.10
C ASN A 9 -6.62 -4.23 -9.19
N TRP A 10 -6.37 -3.40 -8.18
CA TRP A 10 -5.26 -3.56 -7.23
C TRP A 10 -5.27 -4.85 -6.41
N THR A 11 -6.39 -5.56 -6.37
CA THR A 11 -6.49 -6.79 -5.56
C THR A 11 -5.63 -7.94 -6.08
N TRP A 12 -5.11 -7.86 -7.31
CA TRP A 12 -4.21 -8.90 -7.84
C TRP A 12 -2.97 -9.11 -6.97
N VAL A 13 -2.52 -8.08 -6.24
CA VAL A 13 -1.35 -8.15 -5.34
C VAL A 13 -1.52 -9.18 -4.23
N LEU A 14 -2.76 -9.54 -3.91
CA LEU A 14 -3.10 -10.56 -2.92
C LEU A 14 -2.90 -11.99 -3.44
N ASP A 15 -2.86 -12.17 -4.76
CA ASP A 15 -2.86 -13.48 -5.41
C ASP A 15 -1.51 -13.87 -6.02
N ARG A 16 -0.64 -12.89 -6.30
CA ARG A 16 0.66 -13.13 -6.95
C ARG A 16 1.70 -12.07 -6.60
N ALA A 17 2.97 -12.48 -6.66
CA ALA A 17 4.11 -11.57 -6.55
C ALA A 17 4.13 -10.53 -7.70
N CYS A 18 4.65 -9.35 -7.40
CA CYS A 18 4.85 -8.29 -8.37
C CYS A 18 5.90 -8.72 -9.42
N PRO A 19 5.59 -8.67 -10.73
CA PRO A 19 6.54 -9.05 -11.77
C PRO A 19 7.73 -8.09 -11.89
N ASP A 20 7.58 -6.84 -11.44
CA ASP A 20 8.60 -5.80 -11.60
C ASP A 20 9.61 -5.78 -10.46
N CYS A 21 9.14 -5.84 -9.21
CA CYS A 21 10.00 -5.76 -8.03
C CYS A 21 10.09 -7.06 -7.23
N GLY A 22 9.25 -8.06 -7.53
CA GLY A 22 9.23 -9.34 -6.82
C GLY A 22 8.55 -9.30 -5.45
N PHE A 23 7.94 -8.17 -5.04
CA PHE A 23 7.21 -8.09 -3.78
C PHE A 23 6.02 -9.06 -3.77
N ASP A 24 5.93 -9.90 -2.75
CA ASP A 24 4.88 -10.90 -2.57
C ASP A 24 4.16 -10.65 -1.25
N SER A 25 2.93 -10.11 -1.34
CA SER A 25 2.14 -9.79 -0.14
C SER A 25 1.65 -11.05 0.58
N ALA A 26 1.44 -12.15 -0.14
CA ALA A 26 0.97 -13.41 0.43
C ALA A 26 2.09 -14.15 1.18
N ALA A 27 3.34 -13.98 0.75
CA ALA A 27 4.52 -14.54 1.44
C ALA A 27 5.08 -13.63 2.55
N THR A 28 4.65 -12.37 2.63
CA THR A 28 5.11 -11.42 3.65
C THR A 28 4.50 -11.77 5.01
N ARG A 29 5.35 -12.02 6.01
CA ARG A 29 4.87 -12.28 7.37
C ARG A 29 4.56 -10.96 8.06
N TYR A 30 3.65 -11.00 9.02
CA TYR A 30 3.28 -9.82 9.80
C TYR A 30 4.50 -9.18 10.48
N GLU A 31 5.38 -10.01 11.02
CA GLU A 31 6.59 -9.58 11.75
C GLU A 31 7.59 -8.85 10.86
N ASP A 32 7.51 -9.02 9.55
CA ASP A 32 8.41 -8.38 8.60
C ASP A 32 7.94 -6.95 8.23
N ILE A 33 6.66 -6.62 8.47
CA ILE A 33 6.04 -5.34 8.07
C ILE A 33 6.78 -4.13 8.66
N PRO A 34 7.08 -4.05 9.98
CA PRO A 34 7.73 -2.86 10.54
C PRO A 34 9.11 -2.60 9.93
N ALA A 35 9.88 -3.65 9.64
CA ALA A 35 11.18 -3.53 9.00
C ALA A 35 11.06 -3.08 7.54
N LEU A 36 10.09 -3.63 6.81
CA LEU A 36 9.81 -3.26 5.42
C LEU A 36 9.40 -1.79 5.28
N VAL A 37 8.55 -1.29 6.18
CA VAL A 37 8.16 0.14 6.22
C VAL A 37 9.38 1.03 6.42
N ARG A 38 10.22 0.74 7.41
CA ARG A 38 11.41 1.54 7.70
C ARG A 38 12.41 1.54 6.54
N VAL A 39 12.58 0.40 5.86
CA VAL A 39 13.39 0.32 4.63
C VAL A 39 12.79 1.16 3.50
N ASN A 40 11.46 1.16 3.33
CA ASN A 40 10.78 2.01 2.34
C ASN A 40 10.95 3.51 2.65
N VAL A 41 10.94 3.90 3.93
CA VAL A 41 11.13 5.29 4.36
C VAL A 41 12.54 5.79 4.04
N GLU A 42 13.59 5.07 4.47
CA GLU A 42 15.00 5.52 4.31
C GLU A 42 15.42 5.71 2.85
N ALA A 43 14.68 5.05 1.99
CA ALA A 43 14.85 5.05 0.57
C ALA A 43 14.41 6.35 -0.13
N TRP A 44 13.48 7.10 0.46
CA TRP A 44 12.97 8.34 -0.13
C TRP A 44 13.92 9.53 0.07
N SER A 45 14.64 9.59 1.19
CA SER A 45 15.53 10.72 1.49
C SER A 45 16.52 11.06 0.37
N PRO A 46 17.28 10.10 -0.22
CA PRO A 46 18.18 10.43 -1.35
C PRO A 46 17.44 10.80 -2.64
N VAL A 47 16.16 10.45 -2.80
CA VAL A 47 15.33 10.87 -3.94
C VAL A 47 14.87 12.32 -3.76
N LEU A 48 14.43 12.67 -2.55
CA LEU A 48 13.92 14.00 -2.19
C LEU A 48 15.00 15.09 -2.24
N THR A 49 16.28 14.73 -2.17
CA THR A 49 17.40 15.67 -2.36
C THR A 49 17.77 15.94 -3.83
N ARG A 50 17.14 15.26 -4.80
CA ARG A 50 17.51 15.42 -6.21
C ARG A 50 16.99 16.76 -6.75
N PRO A 51 17.75 17.43 -7.64
CA PRO A 51 17.35 18.72 -8.19
C PRO A 51 16.12 18.64 -9.12
N ASP A 52 15.82 17.45 -9.65
CA ASP A 52 14.70 17.18 -10.56
C ASP A 52 13.49 16.55 -9.85
N VAL A 53 13.44 16.54 -8.51
CA VAL A 53 12.38 15.84 -7.74
C VAL A 53 10.96 16.33 -8.07
N THR A 54 10.81 17.59 -8.48
CA THR A 54 9.52 18.21 -8.86
C THR A 54 9.16 18.03 -10.33
N VAL A 55 10.07 17.46 -11.14
CA VAL A 55 9.90 17.33 -12.58
C VAL A 55 9.09 16.08 -12.87
N ARG A 56 7.91 16.28 -13.48
CA ARG A 56 7.13 15.19 -14.08
C ARG A 56 7.82 14.73 -15.37
N PRO A 57 8.13 13.43 -15.54
CA PRO A 57 8.79 12.95 -16.75
C PRO A 57 7.89 13.03 -17.98
N ASP A 58 6.57 12.96 -17.78
CA ASP A 58 5.56 13.24 -18.80
C ASP A 58 4.20 13.58 -18.14
N GLU A 59 3.20 13.98 -18.93
CA GLU A 59 1.93 14.50 -18.41
C GLU A 59 1.08 13.50 -17.59
N GLN A 60 1.23 12.19 -17.79
CA GLN A 60 0.47 11.19 -17.01
C GLN A 60 1.30 10.59 -15.87
N THR A 61 2.48 11.13 -15.57
CA THR A 61 3.37 10.65 -14.51
C THR A 61 3.59 11.77 -13.50
N TRP A 62 3.09 11.63 -12.27
CA TRP A 62 3.60 12.31 -11.07
C TRP A 62 5.12 12.41 -11.01
N SER A 63 5.60 13.51 -10.44
CA SER A 63 7.01 13.71 -10.11
C SER A 63 7.41 12.80 -8.94
N ALA A 64 8.71 12.72 -8.66
CA ALA A 64 9.19 11.99 -7.50
C ALA A 64 8.74 12.62 -6.17
N LEU A 65 8.56 13.95 -6.12
CA LEU A 65 8.02 14.65 -4.95
C LEU A 65 6.57 14.24 -4.69
N GLU A 66 5.75 14.21 -5.73
CA GLU A 66 4.35 13.84 -5.63
C GLU A 66 4.18 12.40 -5.13
N TYR A 67 5.05 11.50 -5.61
CA TYR A 67 5.09 10.13 -5.10
C TYR A 67 5.49 10.03 -3.62
N ALA A 68 6.46 10.82 -3.17
CA ALA A 68 6.86 10.82 -1.77
C ALA A 68 5.72 11.35 -0.88
N ALA A 69 5.05 12.45 -1.28
CA ALA A 69 3.88 12.98 -0.58
C ALA A 69 2.74 11.95 -0.51
N HIS A 70 2.49 11.24 -1.61
CA HIS A 70 1.54 10.13 -1.62
C HIS A 70 1.91 9.03 -0.61
N VAL A 71 3.17 8.58 -0.58
CA VAL A 71 3.63 7.54 0.36
C VAL A 71 3.50 7.98 1.81
N ARG A 72 3.83 9.24 2.12
CA ARG A 72 3.58 9.84 3.44
C ARG A 72 2.12 9.69 3.84
N ASP A 73 1.18 10.03 2.95
CA ASP A 73 -0.24 10.01 3.28
C ASP A 73 -0.80 8.58 3.32
N VAL A 74 -0.26 7.66 2.51
CA VAL A 74 -0.50 6.22 2.67
C VAL A 74 -0.14 5.75 4.08
N PHE A 75 1.04 6.10 4.61
CA PHE A 75 1.40 5.74 5.98
C PHE A 75 0.41 6.29 7.00
N ARG A 76 0.03 7.57 6.89
CA ARG A 76 -0.97 8.20 7.78
C ARG A 76 -2.34 7.49 7.71
N ILE A 77 -2.79 7.12 6.52
CA ILE A 77 -4.08 6.44 6.34
C ILE A 77 -4.05 5.03 6.93
N PHE A 78 -2.97 4.27 6.69
CA PHE A 78 -2.85 2.91 7.22
C PHE A 78 -2.71 2.88 8.74
N ASP A 79 -2.04 3.87 9.31
CA ASP A 79 -1.97 4.11 10.74
C ASP A 79 -3.38 4.32 11.36
N VAL A 80 -4.20 5.19 10.75
CA VAL A 80 -5.61 5.38 11.16
C VAL A 80 -6.43 4.10 11.00
N ARG A 81 -6.26 3.37 9.90
CA ARG A 81 -6.99 2.12 9.63
C ARG A 81 -6.59 1.02 10.63
N LEU A 82 -5.31 0.91 10.95
CA LEU A 82 -4.82 -0.05 11.95
C LEU A 82 -5.46 0.22 13.31
N ARG A 83 -5.46 1.47 13.78
CA ARG A 83 -6.11 1.83 15.05
C ARG A 83 -7.60 1.51 15.04
N ARG A 84 -8.33 1.80 13.95
CA ARG A 84 -9.74 1.40 13.82
C ARG A 84 -9.94 -0.11 13.90
N MET A 85 -9.06 -0.91 13.29
CA MET A 85 -9.13 -2.38 13.37
C MET A 85 -8.94 -2.92 14.78
N LEU A 86 -8.18 -2.21 15.62
CA LEU A 86 -7.91 -2.60 17.00
C LEU A 86 -8.98 -2.10 17.97
N ASP A 87 -9.51 -0.90 17.75
CA ASP A 87 -10.39 -0.21 18.71
C ASP A 87 -11.89 -0.41 18.41
N GLU A 88 -12.27 -0.67 17.17
CA GLU A 88 -13.66 -0.70 16.73
C GLU A 88 -14.15 -2.13 16.39
N THR A 89 -15.44 -2.39 16.62
CA THR A 89 -16.12 -3.58 16.10
C THR A 89 -16.72 -3.27 14.73
N ASP A 90 -16.34 -4.04 13.70
CA ASP A 90 -16.77 -3.86 12.29
C ASP A 90 -16.42 -2.46 11.73
N PRO A 91 -15.12 -2.09 11.69
CA PRO A 91 -14.68 -0.76 11.28
C PRO A 91 -15.03 -0.49 9.81
N LEU A 92 -15.52 0.71 9.55
CA LEU A 92 -15.67 1.22 8.20
C LEU A 92 -14.41 1.97 7.79
N PHE A 93 -13.94 1.71 6.57
CA PHE A 93 -12.82 2.42 5.97
C PHE A 93 -13.34 3.34 4.87
N PRO A 94 -13.34 4.66 5.07
CA PRO A 94 -13.62 5.59 4.00
C PRO A 94 -12.70 5.32 2.80
N ASN A 95 -13.29 5.41 1.61
CA ASN A 95 -12.49 5.45 0.40
C ASN A 95 -11.63 6.71 0.41
N TRP A 96 -10.41 6.60 -0.08
CA TRP A 96 -9.51 7.73 -0.28
C TRP A 96 -9.13 7.77 -1.74
N ASP A 97 -9.30 8.93 -2.36
CA ASP A 97 -8.89 9.19 -3.74
C ASP A 97 -7.54 9.93 -3.71
N GLN A 98 -6.48 9.21 -4.06
CA GLN A 98 -5.14 9.77 -4.08
C GLN A 98 -4.95 10.86 -5.15
N ASP A 99 -5.68 10.79 -6.27
CA ASP A 99 -5.53 11.74 -7.37
C ASP A 99 -6.22 13.05 -7.03
N GLU A 100 -7.40 12.98 -6.42
CA GLU A 100 -8.10 14.15 -5.86
C GLU A 100 -7.25 14.82 -4.78
N THR A 101 -6.67 14.03 -3.86
CA THR A 101 -5.84 14.56 -2.77
C THR A 101 -4.58 15.23 -3.29
N ALA A 102 -3.87 14.61 -4.24
CA ALA A 102 -2.67 15.18 -4.83
C ALA A 102 -2.92 16.55 -5.49
N VAL A 103 -4.09 16.72 -6.13
CA VAL A 103 -4.52 18.00 -6.71
C VAL A 103 -4.92 18.99 -5.63
N ALA A 104 -5.74 18.59 -4.65
CA ALA A 104 -6.26 19.46 -3.60
C ALA A 104 -5.14 20.01 -2.70
N GLU A 105 -4.17 19.16 -2.35
CA GLU A 105 -3.04 19.52 -1.49
C GLU A 105 -1.83 20.03 -2.28
N ARG A 106 -1.90 20.00 -3.62
CA ARG A 106 -0.86 20.50 -4.52
C ARG A 106 0.49 19.85 -4.25
N TYR A 107 0.53 18.52 -4.21
CA TYR A 107 1.73 17.75 -3.84
C TYR A 107 3.02 18.21 -4.54
N ASN A 108 2.95 18.58 -5.82
CA ASN A 108 4.14 18.99 -6.57
C ASN A 108 4.70 20.37 -6.18
N GLU A 109 3.99 21.10 -5.32
CA GLU A 109 4.36 22.43 -4.83
C GLU A 109 4.78 22.41 -3.35
N GLU A 110 4.73 21.25 -2.71
CA GLU A 110 5.21 21.08 -1.35
C GLU A 110 6.73 21.24 -1.26
N ASP A 111 7.24 21.55 -0.06
CA ASP A 111 8.67 21.61 0.20
C ASP A 111 9.23 20.18 0.35
N PRO A 112 10.18 19.73 -0.49
CA PRO A 112 10.76 18.38 -0.40
C PRO A 112 11.35 18.05 0.97
N ALA A 113 11.90 19.02 1.70
CA ALA A 113 12.46 18.80 3.04
C ALA A 113 11.36 18.57 4.08
N VAL A 114 10.22 19.24 3.93
CA VAL A 114 9.04 19.02 4.78
C VAL A 114 8.44 17.65 4.48
N VAL A 115 8.28 17.30 3.20
CA VAL A 115 7.77 15.98 2.79
C VAL A 115 8.65 14.86 3.33
N ASP A 116 9.99 14.98 3.27
CA ASP A 116 10.91 13.98 3.84
C ASP A 116 10.70 13.82 5.34
N ALA A 117 10.68 14.93 6.08
CA ALA A 117 10.49 14.90 7.54
C ALA A 117 9.15 14.26 7.93
N GLU A 118 8.07 14.63 7.24
CA GLU A 118 6.74 14.09 7.51
C GLU A 118 6.59 12.63 7.08
N LEU A 119 7.18 12.23 5.95
CA LEU A 119 7.21 10.83 5.49
C LEU A 119 7.93 9.97 6.52
N ARG A 120 9.09 10.41 7.01
CA ARG A 120 9.86 9.71 8.04
C ARG A 120 9.07 9.59 9.35
N ALA A 121 8.41 10.65 9.77
CA ALA A 121 7.57 10.63 10.98
C ALA A 121 6.38 9.68 10.83
N ALA A 122 5.64 9.76 9.72
CA ALA A 122 4.49 8.90 9.46
C ALA A 122 4.88 7.43 9.31
N GLY A 123 5.97 7.16 8.61
CA GLY A 123 6.52 5.81 8.43
C GLY A 123 7.03 5.19 9.73
N ALA A 124 7.68 5.97 10.60
CA ALA A 124 8.07 5.52 11.93
C ALA A 124 6.83 5.18 12.78
N ALA A 125 5.86 6.10 12.83
CA ALA A 125 4.64 5.90 13.61
C ALA A 125 3.89 4.63 13.20
N VAL A 126 3.63 4.43 11.90
CA VAL A 126 2.91 3.25 11.44
C VAL A 126 3.72 1.97 11.67
N ALA A 127 5.04 2.00 11.50
CA ALA A 127 5.89 0.83 11.78
C ALA A 127 5.85 0.44 13.26
N ASP A 128 5.91 1.42 14.16
CA ASP A 128 5.84 1.23 15.61
C ASP A 128 4.46 0.70 16.03
N ASP A 129 3.38 1.23 15.45
CA ASP A 129 2.01 0.77 15.73
C ASP A 129 1.79 -0.68 15.25
N PHE A 130 2.31 -1.06 14.07
CA PHE A 130 2.29 -2.46 13.62
C PHE A 130 3.11 -3.38 14.52
N GLU A 131 4.27 -2.93 15.00
CA GLU A 131 5.12 -3.71 15.90
C GLU A 131 4.46 -3.96 17.27
N ALA A 132 3.71 -2.97 17.76
CA ALA A 132 3.02 -3.01 19.05
C ALA A 132 1.77 -3.90 19.07
N VAL A 133 1.20 -4.28 17.92
CA VAL A 133 0.01 -5.14 17.88
C VAL A 133 0.29 -6.47 18.56
N ALA A 134 -0.52 -6.84 19.55
CA ALA A 134 -0.31 -8.08 20.29
C ALA A 134 -0.56 -9.33 19.40
N PRO A 135 0.19 -10.43 19.58
CA PRO A 135 0.11 -11.63 18.72
C PRO A 135 -1.30 -12.18 18.50
N GLU A 136 -2.16 -12.10 19.51
CA GLU A 136 -3.56 -12.52 19.47
C GLU A 136 -4.42 -11.74 18.46
N PHE A 137 -4.03 -10.52 18.11
CA PHE A 137 -4.71 -9.69 17.11
C PHE A 137 -4.11 -9.82 15.71
N ARG A 138 -2.93 -10.43 15.56
CA ARG A 138 -2.25 -10.62 14.27
C ARG A 138 -2.90 -11.72 13.42
N ALA A 139 -3.53 -12.70 14.07
CA ALA A 139 -4.24 -13.79 13.42
C ALA A 139 -5.74 -13.49 13.31
N ALA A 140 -6.11 -12.62 12.37
CA ALA A 140 -7.49 -12.54 11.91
C ALA A 140 -7.63 -13.38 10.63
N GLU A 141 -8.00 -14.65 10.78
CA GLU A 141 -8.48 -15.48 9.68
C GLU A 141 -9.68 -14.77 9.03
N ARG A 142 -9.43 -14.10 7.90
CA ARG A 142 -10.37 -13.42 7.00
C ARG A 142 -11.71 -13.05 7.66
N ARG A 143 -11.71 -12.10 8.60
CA ARG A 143 -12.96 -11.37 8.88
C ARG A 143 -13.32 -10.62 7.60
N ARG A 144 -14.47 -10.97 7.03
CA ARG A 144 -15.00 -10.40 5.78
C ARG A 144 -15.06 -8.88 5.96
N VAL A 145 -14.16 -8.13 5.31
CA VAL A 145 -14.30 -6.68 5.20
C VAL A 145 -15.50 -6.44 4.31
N VAL A 146 -16.61 -6.00 4.90
CA VAL A 146 -17.78 -5.58 4.12
C VAL A 146 -17.48 -4.15 3.68
N HIS A 147 -17.22 -3.93 2.40
CA HIS A 147 -17.23 -2.58 1.84
C HIS A 147 -18.66 -2.05 1.94
N GLY A 148 -18.98 -1.36 3.03
CA GLY A 148 -20.26 -0.71 3.23
C GLY A 148 -20.36 0.54 2.37
N VAL A 149 -21.18 0.50 1.33
CA VAL A 149 -21.72 1.74 0.72
C VAL A 149 -22.64 2.36 1.76
N ALA A 150 -22.42 3.63 2.10
CA ALA A 150 -23.27 4.36 3.04
C ALA A 150 -24.76 4.24 2.62
N GLY A 151 -25.60 3.63 3.46
CA GLY A 151 -27.05 3.66 3.31
C GLY A 151 -27.78 2.34 3.02
N GLN A 152 -27.13 1.17 2.95
CA GLN A 152 -27.85 -0.10 2.83
C GLN A 152 -27.77 -0.96 4.11
N VAL A 153 -28.90 -1.05 4.82
CA VAL A 153 -29.10 -1.98 5.93
C VAL A 153 -29.20 -3.41 5.37
N PHE A 154 -28.14 -4.19 5.50
CA PHE A 154 -28.18 -5.62 5.19
C PHE A 154 -28.67 -6.40 6.41
N ARG A 155 -29.89 -6.94 6.35
CA ARG A 155 -30.38 -7.91 7.35
C ARG A 155 -29.86 -9.31 7.02
N PRO A 156 -29.17 -10.01 7.94
CA PRO A 156 -28.73 -11.37 7.68
C PRO A 156 -29.92 -12.34 7.61
N ARG A 157 -29.94 -13.21 6.59
CA ARG A 157 -30.77 -14.41 6.58
C ARG A 157 -30.12 -15.47 7.48
N SER A 158 -30.87 -15.94 8.46
CA SER A 158 -30.51 -17.08 9.31
C SER A 158 -30.65 -18.38 8.51
N ASP A 159 -29.56 -19.10 8.27
CA ASP A 159 -29.62 -20.55 8.05
C ASP A 159 -28.26 -21.21 8.40
N PRO A 160 -28.22 -22.22 9.28
CA PRO A 160 -26.98 -22.90 9.64
C PRO A 160 -26.82 -24.20 8.82
N SER A 161 -25.77 -24.28 8.00
CA SER A 161 -25.25 -25.57 7.54
C SER A 161 -23.73 -25.52 7.36
N PRO A 162 -23.00 -26.57 7.77
CA PRO A 162 -21.54 -26.55 7.82
C PRO A 162 -20.91 -26.79 6.44
N PRO A 163 -19.74 -26.19 6.13
CA PRO A 163 -19.09 -26.41 4.84
C PRO A 163 -18.35 -27.75 4.79
N ARG A 164 -18.51 -28.47 3.67
CA ARG A 164 -17.74 -29.67 3.31
C ARG A 164 -16.33 -29.27 2.86
N ARG A 165 -15.32 -30.02 3.30
CA ARG A 165 -13.92 -29.90 2.83
C ARG A 165 -13.79 -30.41 1.39
N VAL A 166 -13.09 -29.67 0.54
CA VAL A 166 -12.51 -30.19 -0.71
C VAL A 166 -11.03 -29.82 -0.75
N GLY A 167 -10.21 -30.83 -1.05
CA GLY A 167 -8.76 -30.83 -0.91
C GLY A 167 -8.00 -30.06 -1.98
N VAL A 168 -6.78 -29.70 -1.62
CA VAL A 168 -5.76 -29.04 -2.44
C VAL A 168 -4.95 -30.08 -3.19
N THR A 169 -4.62 -29.80 -4.46
CA THR A 169 -3.45 -30.37 -5.14
C THR A 169 -2.66 -29.24 -5.79
N VAL A 170 -1.44 -29.02 -5.28
CA VAL A 170 -0.42 -28.14 -5.87
C VAL A 170 0.45 -28.99 -6.81
N SER A 171 0.73 -28.50 -8.01
CA SER A 171 1.85 -28.98 -8.81
C SER A 171 2.77 -27.80 -9.12
N ASP A 172 3.93 -27.85 -8.48
CA ASP A 172 5.08 -26.96 -8.68
C ASP A 172 5.79 -27.29 -10.01
N SER A 173 6.38 -26.28 -10.65
CA SER A 173 7.73 -26.37 -11.25
C SER A 173 8.05 -25.15 -12.15
N ARG A 174 9.01 -24.32 -11.72
CA ARG A 174 10.33 -24.09 -12.40
C ARG A 174 10.92 -22.72 -12.08
N THR A 175 12.03 -22.82 -11.36
CA THR A 175 13.16 -21.90 -11.22
C THR A 175 13.62 -21.26 -12.54
N ARG A 176 13.87 -19.93 -12.54
CA ARG A 176 15.06 -19.37 -13.20
C ARG A 176 15.46 -18.01 -12.62
N PHE A 177 16.73 -17.95 -12.24
CA PHE A 177 17.50 -16.81 -11.77
C PHE A 177 17.63 -15.68 -12.82
N GLY A 178 17.74 -14.44 -12.33
CA GLY A 178 18.71 -13.48 -12.85
C GLY A 178 18.17 -12.15 -13.39
N ARG A 179 18.19 -11.10 -12.55
CA ARG A 179 18.85 -9.81 -12.82
C ARG A 179 18.69 -8.88 -11.59
N THR A 180 19.81 -8.39 -11.10
CA THR A 180 19.92 -7.46 -9.96
C THR A 180 19.46 -6.07 -10.38
N CYS A 181 18.29 -5.64 -9.90
CA CYS A 181 17.83 -4.24 -10.00
C CYS A 181 18.50 -3.40 -8.91
N SER A 182 18.98 -2.21 -9.27
CA SER A 182 19.67 -1.28 -8.36
C SER A 182 18.70 -0.76 -7.29
N ASN A 183 19.22 -0.45 -6.10
CA ASN A 183 18.40 -0.07 -4.93
C ASN A 183 17.47 1.12 -5.22
N SER A 184 17.80 2.01 -6.15
CA SER A 184 16.97 3.16 -6.54
C SER A 184 15.66 2.77 -7.25
N ASP A 185 15.63 1.65 -7.98
CA ASP A 185 14.45 1.19 -8.72
C ASP A 185 13.46 0.43 -7.83
N ARG A 186 13.94 -0.14 -6.72
CA ARG A 186 13.10 -0.86 -5.73
C ARG A 186 12.17 0.06 -4.95
N LEU A 187 12.57 1.32 -4.80
CA LEU A 187 11.92 2.31 -3.93
C LEU A 187 10.82 3.04 -4.68
N CYS A 188 11.06 3.27 -5.97
CA CYS A 188 9.98 3.47 -6.92
C CYS A 188 8.98 2.32 -6.81
N LEU A 189 9.32 1.07 -7.14
CA LEU A 189 8.33 0.00 -7.45
C LEU A 189 7.52 -0.57 -6.26
N SER A 190 7.92 -0.34 -5.01
CA SER A 190 7.04 -0.55 -3.84
C SER A 190 5.87 0.44 -3.79
N SER A 191 6.03 1.59 -4.43
CA SER A 191 5.06 2.68 -4.54
C SER A 191 4.58 2.90 -5.99
N HIS A 192 5.29 2.35 -6.99
CA HIS A 192 5.13 2.56 -8.44
C HIS A 192 4.24 1.55 -9.16
N GLN A 193 3.58 0.63 -8.45
CA GLN A 193 2.57 -0.19 -9.14
C GLN A 193 1.48 0.69 -9.78
N GLN A 194 1.37 1.96 -9.38
CA GLN A 194 0.52 2.96 -10.01
C GLN A 194 0.89 3.41 -11.43
N MET A 195 2.14 3.42 -11.92
CA MET A 195 2.40 4.09 -13.22
C MET A 195 3.25 3.31 -14.22
N ARG A 196 2.53 2.84 -15.26
CA ARG A 196 2.98 2.41 -16.60
C ARG A 196 3.81 1.14 -16.75
N ARG A 197 3.16 0.07 -17.21
CA ARG A 197 3.28 -0.51 -18.57
C ARG A 197 2.74 -1.93 -18.59
N HIS A 198 1.68 -2.13 -19.36
CA HIS A 198 1.44 -3.17 -20.36
C HIS A 198 -0.06 -3.46 -20.41
N GLU A 199 -0.53 -3.51 -21.66
CA GLU A 199 -1.87 -3.91 -22.12
C GLU A 199 -2.38 -5.19 -21.45
#